data_AF-A0A2M8PPC7-F1
#
_entry.id   AF-A0A2M8PPC7-F1
#
_cell.length_a   1.000
_cell.length_b   1.000
_cell.length_c   1.000
_cell.angle_alpha   90.00
_cell.angle_beta   90.00
_cell.angle_gamma   90.00
#
_symmetry.space_group_name_H-M   'P 1'
#
loop_
_entity.id
_entity.type
_entity.pdbx_description
1 polymer ?
#
loop_
_entity_poly.entity_id
_entity_poly.type
_entity_poly.pdbx_seq_one_letter_code
_entity_poly.pdbx_strand_id
1 'polypeptide(L)'
;MPRRKKDQRENDLVFTADMYLKGYTQHEIAERFGVSQAQVSNDLSEIRRRWMERSITSYGQHVAEQLAKIDRLEREYWQAYERSLAEKRTTELSTSVVEARRAEAEKRQPRPDEIKIKTEKRDGGSEYLRGIQWCIDRRIKLLGLDMPQRIEITDWRKEAQAHGFDPDTLLNDRVEQFKQALLNGAFPVSD
;
A
#
# COMPACT_ATOMS: atom_id res chain seq x y z
N MET A 1 9.75 -48.42 -10.41
CA MET A 1 10.66 -47.92 -9.36
C MET A 1 9.92 -47.90 -8.02
N PRO A 2 10.57 -48.27 -6.91
CA PRO A 2 9.92 -48.38 -5.60
C PRO A 2 9.55 -47.01 -5.01
N ARG A 3 8.48 -46.97 -4.21
CA ARG A 3 8.04 -45.77 -3.49
C ARG A 3 9.01 -45.46 -2.34
N ARG A 4 9.54 -44.23 -2.30
CA ARG A 4 10.46 -43.77 -1.25
C ARG A 4 9.77 -43.68 0.11
N LYS A 5 10.52 -43.97 1.18
CA LYS A 5 10.08 -43.76 2.57
C LYS A 5 9.97 -42.26 2.87
N LYS A 6 9.17 -41.89 3.86
CA LYS A 6 8.88 -40.48 4.19
C LYS A 6 10.14 -39.66 4.47
N ASP A 7 11.05 -40.19 5.29
CA ASP A 7 12.27 -39.48 5.69
C ASP A 7 13.25 -39.33 4.51
N GLN A 8 13.35 -40.37 3.68
CA GLN A 8 14.14 -40.33 2.45
C GLN A 8 13.60 -39.28 1.48
N ARG A 9 12.27 -39.18 1.33
CA ARG A 9 11.65 -38.16 0.49
C ARG A 9 11.93 -36.75 1.00
N GLU A 10 11.90 -36.51 2.30
CA GLU A 10 12.16 -35.17 2.85
C GLU A 10 13.60 -34.71 2.57
N ASN A 11 14.57 -35.61 2.70
CA ASN A 11 15.96 -35.32 2.32
C ASN A 11 16.07 -35.05 0.81
N ASP A 12 15.45 -35.89 -0.02
CA ASP A 12 15.48 -35.73 -1.47
C ASP A 12 14.84 -34.41 -1.94
N LEU A 13 13.85 -33.85 -1.22
CA LEU A 13 13.25 -32.56 -1.55
C LEU A 13 14.28 -31.42 -1.47
N VAL A 14 15.18 -31.45 -0.49
CA VAL A 14 16.22 -30.42 -0.32
C VAL A 14 17.20 -30.47 -1.50
N PHE A 15 17.66 -31.66 -1.87
CA PHE A 15 18.59 -31.82 -2.98
C PHE A 15 17.92 -31.58 -4.35
N THR A 16 16.66 -32.00 -4.51
CA THR A 16 15.85 -31.72 -5.72
C THR A 16 15.69 -30.21 -5.91
N ALA A 17 15.40 -29.46 -4.85
CA ALA A 17 15.30 -28.01 -4.90
C ALA A 17 16.61 -27.35 -5.33
N ASP A 18 17.74 -27.74 -4.73
CA ASP A 18 19.07 -27.21 -5.06
C ASP A 18 19.46 -27.48 -6.53
N MET A 19 19.28 -28.72 -7.00
CA MET A 19 19.58 -29.08 -8.39
C MET A 19 18.67 -28.37 -9.39
N TYR A 20 17.38 -28.25 -9.09
CA TYR A 20 16.45 -27.51 -9.95
C TYR A 20 16.82 -26.03 -10.04
N LEU A 21 17.23 -25.39 -8.94
CA LEU A 21 17.69 -24.00 -8.93
C LEU A 21 19.02 -23.80 -9.69
N LYS A 22 19.88 -24.83 -9.74
CA LYS A 22 21.11 -24.86 -10.53
C LYS A 22 20.87 -25.10 -12.03
N GLY A 23 19.62 -25.30 -12.46
CA GLY A 23 19.23 -25.43 -13.86
C GLY A 23 19.18 -26.87 -14.39
N TYR A 24 19.33 -27.88 -13.55
CA TYR A 24 19.18 -29.27 -13.98
C TYR A 24 17.72 -29.59 -14.35
N THR A 25 17.54 -30.38 -15.41
CA THR A 25 16.23 -30.84 -15.86
C THR A 25 15.67 -31.93 -14.93
N GLN A 26 14.36 -32.12 -14.93
CA GLN A 26 13.71 -33.15 -14.11
C GLN A 26 14.18 -34.56 -14.45
N HIS A 27 14.61 -34.78 -15.71
CA HIS A 27 15.13 -36.06 -16.17
C HIS A 27 16.52 -36.34 -15.58
N GLU A 28 17.44 -35.37 -15.65
CA GLU A 28 18.78 -35.49 -15.06
C GLU A 28 18.73 -35.65 -13.53
N ILE A 29 17.77 -34.96 -12.87
CA ILE A 29 17.50 -35.14 -11.44
C ILE A 29 17.00 -36.57 -11.18
N ALA A 30 16.05 -37.06 -11.98
CA ALA A 30 15.49 -38.40 -11.82
C ALA A 30 16.56 -39.50 -11.97
N GLU A 31 17.44 -39.37 -12.97
CA GLU A 31 18.57 -40.28 -13.17
C GLU A 31 19.55 -40.28 -12.00
N ARG A 32 19.92 -39.09 -11.50
CA ARG A 32 20.87 -38.97 -10.37
C ARG A 32 20.35 -39.58 -9.07
N PHE A 33 19.05 -39.49 -8.81
CA PHE A 33 18.43 -40.04 -7.60
C PHE A 33 17.88 -41.46 -7.78
N GLY A 34 17.95 -42.03 -8.99
CA GLY A 34 17.39 -43.35 -9.28
C GLY A 34 15.87 -43.40 -9.03
N VAL A 35 15.17 -42.30 -9.32
CA VAL A 35 13.71 -42.16 -9.16
C VAL A 35 13.05 -41.91 -10.50
N SER A 36 11.72 -42.03 -10.57
CA SER A 36 11.02 -41.66 -11.81
C SER A 36 10.91 -40.14 -11.96
N GLN A 37 10.90 -39.65 -13.19
CA GLN A 37 10.66 -38.23 -13.46
C GLN A 37 9.31 -37.75 -12.88
N ALA A 38 8.29 -38.60 -12.85
CA ALA A 38 7.01 -38.30 -12.20
C ALA A 38 7.15 -38.06 -10.68
N GLN A 39 8.06 -38.79 -10.01
CA GLN A 39 8.36 -38.54 -8.60
C GLN A 39 9.05 -37.18 -8.39
N VAL A 40 9.97 -36.80 -9.29
CA VAL A 40 10.62 -35.48 -9.28
C VAL A 40 9.60 -34.36 -9.53
N SER A 41 8.66 -34.56 -10.47
CA SER A 41 7.59 -33.59 -10.77
C SER A 41 6.69 -33.33 -9.55
N ASN A 42 6.32 -34.39 -8.82
CA ASN A 42 5.54 -34.28 -7.59
C ASN A 42 6.33 -33.57 -6.47
N ASP A 43 7.63 -33.84 -6.37
CA ASP A 43 8.52 -33.19 -5.41
C ASP A 43 8.69 -31.70 -5.72
N LEU A 44 8.84 -31.32 -6.98
CA LEU A 44 8.90 -29.92 -7.40
C LEU A 44 7.58 -29.18 -7.15
N SER A 45 6.44 -29.85 -7.35
CA SER A 45 5.13 -29.29 -6.99
C SER A 45 5.03 -28.99 -5.49
N GLU A 46 5.51 -29.91 -4.65
CA GLU A 46 5.55 -29.73 -3.20
C GLU A 46 6.53 -28.64 -2.77
N ILE A 47 7.72 -28.57 -3.37
CA ILE A 47 8.71 -27.50 -3.13
C ILE A 47 8.10 -26.13 -3.48
N ARG A 48 7.48 -26.01 -4.64
CA ARG A 48 6.81 -24.77 -5.08
C ARG A 48 5.68 -24.38 -4.14
N ARG A 49 4.86 -25.33 -3.70
CA ARG A 49 3.80 -25.09 -2.69
C ARG A 49 4.40 -24.54 -1.39
N ARG A 50 5.45 -25.17 -0.86
CA ARG A 50 6.14 -24.72 0.36
C ARG A 50 6.78 -23.34 0.21
N TRP A 51 7.38 -23.05 -0.93
CA TRP A 51 7.92 -21.71 -1.23
C TRP A 51 6.81 -20.68 -1.30
N MET A 52 5.69 -20.99 -1.95
CA MET A 52 4.52 -20.11 -2.02
C MET A 52 3.95 -19.84 -0.62
N GLU A 53 3.75 -20.87 0.20
CA GLU A 53 3.26 -20.71 1.57
C GLU A 53 4.20 -19.86 2.43
N ARG A 54 5.51 -20.14 2.39
CA ARG A 54 6.51 -19.31 3.08
C ARG A 54 6.53 -17.88 2.56
N SER A 55 6.39 -17.68 1.25
CA SER A 55 6.36 -16.37 0.62
C SER A 55 5.11 -15.59 1.01
N ILE A 56 3.94 -16.23 1.06
CA ILE A 56 2.68 -15.60 1.48
C ILE A 56 2.74 -15.22 2.96
N THR A 57 3.24 -16.11 3.82
CA THR A 57 3.41 -15.80 5.25
C THR A 57 4.43 -14.68 5.45
N SER A 58 5.58 -14.72 4.78
CA SER A 58 6.60 -13.67 4.83
C SER A 58 6.07 -12.33 4.31
N TYR A 59 5.36 -12.34 3.18
CA TYR A 59 4.72 -11.15 2.62
C TYR A 59 3.70 -10.57 3.58
N GLY A 60 2.81 -11.40 4.14
CA GLY A 60 1.82 -10.97 5.13
C GLY A 60 2.46 -10.39 6.39
N GLN A 61 3.55 -10.98 6.88
CA GLN A 61 4.34 -10.45 8.01
C GLN A 61 4.93 -9.08 7.68
N HIS A 62 5.55 -8.92 6.51
CA HIS A 62 6.09 -7.64 6.09
C HIS A 62 5.00 -6.58 5.91
N VAL A 63 3.84 -6.93 5.33
CA VAL A 63 2.69 -6.02 5.21
C VAL A 63 2.21 -5.60 6.60
N ALA A 64 2.07 -6.53 7.55
CA ALA A 64 1.66 -6.24 8.92
C ALA A 64 2.66 -5.31 9.64
N GLU A 65 3.97 -5.54 9.48
CA GLU A 65 5.01 -4.65 10.02
C GLU A 65 4.93 -3.24 9.44
N GLN A 66 4.70 -3.09 8.13
CA GLN A 66 4.57 -1.77 7.51
C GLN A 66 3.28 -1.07 7.94
N LEU A 67 2.16 -1.80 8.04
CA LEU A 67 0.91 -1.25 8.56
C LEU A 67 1.06 -0.75 9.99
N ALA A 68 1.72 -1.51 10.87
CA ALA A 68 1.98 -1.09 12.25
C ALA A 68 2.82 0.21 12.32
N LYS A 69 3.79 0.39 11.42
CA LYS A 69 4.56 1.63 11.31
C LYS A 69 3.69 2.80 10.85
N ILE A 70 2.84 2.58 9.84
CA ILE A 70 1.90 3.60 9.34
C ILE A 70 0.89 3.99 10.42
N ASP A 71 0.35 3.03 11.17
CA ASP A 71 -0.61 3.28 12.25
C ASP A 71 0.01 4.08 13.40
N ARG A 72 1.31 3.89 13.67
CA ARG A 72 2.03 4.72 14.63
C ARG A 72 2.18 6.14 14.11
N LEU A 73 2.59 6.31 12.86
CA LEU A 73 2.79 7.62 12.25
C LEU A 73 1.47 8.41 12.15
N GLU A 74 0.37 7.75 11.77
CA GLU A 74 -0.97 8.35 11.72
C GLU A 74 -1.37 8.88 13.11
N ARG A 75 -1.13 8.11 14.18
CA ARG A 75 -1.36 8.57 15.57
C ARG A 75 -0.53 9.79 15.94
N GLU A 76 0.74 9.83 15.55
CA GLU A 76 1.62 10.98 15.81
C GLU A 76 1.11 12.24 15.07
N TYR A 77 0.64 12.11 13.83
CA TYR A 77 0.02 13.21 13.08
C TYR A 77 -1.30 13.68 13.69
N TRP A 78 -2.18 12.77 14.13
CA TRP A 78 -3.42 13.13 14.83
C TRP A 78 -3.12 13.92 16.10
N GLN A 79 -2.19 13.45 16.93
CA GLN A 79 -1.80 14.18 18.14
C GLN A 79 -1.21 15.56 17.82
N ALA A 80 -0.40 15.67 16.76
CA ALA A 80 0.16 16.95 16.36
C ALA A 80 -0.93 17.92 15.86
N TYR A 81 -1.90 17.41 15.10
CA TYR A 81 -3.07 18.16 14.66
C TYR A 81 -3.92 18.63 15.84
N GLU A 82 -4.25 17.76 16.78
CA GLU A 82 -4.99 18.10 18.00
C GLU A 82 -4.26 19.15 18.85
N ARG A 83 -2.94 19.01 19.01
CA ARG A 83 -2.11 20.03 19.68
C ARG A 83 -2.11 21.36 18.94
N SER A 84 -2.17 21.34 17.61
CA SER A 84 -2.20 22.57 16.79
C SER A 84 -3.52 23.34 16.91
N LEU A 85 -4.62 22.65 17.24
CA LEU A 85 -5.92 23.25 17.53
C LEU A 85 -5.98 23.89 18.93
N ALA A 86 -5.03 23.58 19.81
CA ALA A 86 -5.02 24.12 21.17
C ALA A 86 -4.83 25.66 21.16
N GLU A 87 -5.66 26.35 21.95
CA GLU A 87 -5.74 27.80 22.01
C GLU A 87 -4.40 28.43 22.43
N LYS A 88 -3.96 29.45 21.71
CA LYS A 88 -2.84 30.29 22.18
C LYS A 88 -3.40 31.33 23.14
N ARG A 89 -3.06 31.23 24.42
CA ARG A 89 -3.33 32.29 25.39
C ARG A 89 -2.20 33.31 25.33
N THR A 90 -2.53 34.53 24.94
CA THR A 90 -1.61 35.68 25.04
C THR A 90 -2.08 36.55 26.21
N THR A 91 -1.20 36.72 27.19
CA THR A 91 -1.44 37.61 28.32
C THR A 91 -0.69 38.91 28.06
N GLU A 92 -1.44 39.98 27.83
CA GLU A 92 -0.91 41.33 27.74
C GLU A 92 -1.06 42.01 29.10
N LEU A 93 0.06 42.48 29.64
CA LEU A 93 0.12 43.22 30.90
C LEU A 93 0.30 44.71 30.57
N SER A 94 -0.73 45.50 30.86
CA SER A 94 -0.69 46.94 30.68
C SER A 94 -0.44 47.62 32.02
N THR A 95 0.57 48.48 32.06
CA THR A 95 0.91 49.29 33.24
C THR A 95 0.66 50.75 32.90
N SER A 96 -0.07 51.47 33.75
CA SER A 96 -0.29 52.90 33.54
C SER A 96 0.99 53.70 33.73
N VAL A 97 1.09 54.84 33.03
CA VAL A 97 2.22 55.77 33.18
C VAL A 97 2.35 56.29 34.61
N VAL A 98 1.24 56.31 35.37
CA VAL A 98 1.20 56.75 36.77
C VAL A 98 1.83 55.70 37.69
N GLU A 99 1.51 54.42 37.54
CA GLU A 99 2.14 53.35 38.34
C GLU A 99 3.62 53.20 37.99
N ALA A 100 3.98 53.26 36.70
CA ALA A 100 5.38 53.20 36.27
C ALA A 100 6.24 54.27 36.96
N ARG A 101 5.76 55.52 37.01
CA ARG A 101 6.46 56.63 37.69
C ARG A 101 6.47 56.49 39.21
N ARG A 102 5.40 55.95 39.80
CA ARG A 102 5.30 55.72 41.24
C ARG A 102 6.27 54.63 41.71
N ALA A 103 6.36 53.55 40.93
CA ALA A 103 7.26 52.44 41.20
C ALA A 103 8.73 52.84 41.11
N GLU A 104 9.07 53.69 40.14
CA GLU A 104 10.42 54.25 39.97
C GLU A 104 10.82 55.15 41.16
N ALA A 105 9.91 56.01 41.63
CA ALA A 105 10.13 56.85 42.81
C ALA A 105 10.28 56.03 44.11
N GLU A 106 9.54 54.92 44.25
CA GLU A 106 9.58 54.02 45.40
C GLU A 106 10.63 52.90 45.28
N LYS A 107 11.46 52.89 44.22
CA LYS A 107 12.43 51.83 43.90
C LYS A 107 11.84 50.41 43.97
N ARG A 108 10.59 50.25 43.51
CA ARG A 108 9.88 48.97 43.43
C ARG A 108 9.57 48.61 41.98
N GLN A 109 9.23 47.36 41.71
CA GLN A 109 8.75 46.97 40.38
C GLN A 109 7.33 47.50 40.17
N PRO A 110 7.02 48.04 38.97
CA PRO A 110 5.68 48.52 38.65
C PRO A 110 4.68 47.37 38.64
N ARG A 111 3.52 47.60 39.26
CA ARG A 111 2.42 46.64 39.23
C ARG A 111 1.57 46.87 37.99
N PRO A 112 1.20 45.82 37.24
CA PRO A 112 0.28 45.97 36.13
C PRO A 112 -1.12 46.30 36.66
N ASP A 113 -1.75 47.31 36.07
CA ASP A 113 -3.07 47.82 36.47
C ASP A 113 -4.20 47.08 35.72
N GLU A 114 -3.88 46.49 34.57
CA GLU A 114 -4.83 45.76 33.74
C GLU A 114 -4.18 44.51 33.14
N ILE A 115 -4.87 43.37 33.28
CA ILE A 115 -4.47 42.09 32.68
C ILE A 115 -5.48 41.77 31.57
N LYS A 116 -5.04 41.83 30.30
CA LYS A 116 -5.87 41.39 29.16
C LYS A 116 -5.45 39.99 28.74
N ILE A 117 -6.40 39.07 28.84
CA ILE A 117 -6.23 37.69 28.35
C ILE A 117 -6.94 37.60 27.00
N LYS A 118 -6.18 37.47 25.93
CA LYS A 118 -6.72 37.21 24.59
C LYS A 118 -6.58 35.72 24.29
N THR A 119 -7.72 35.07 24.08
CA THR A 119 -7.81 33.67 23.68
C THR A 119 -8.13 33.62 22.19
N GLU A 120 -7.18 33.16 21.38
CA GLU A 120 -7.39 32.96 19.94
C GLU A 120 -7.48 31.46 19.64
N LYS A 121 -8.58 31.05 19.01
CA LYS A 121 -8.70 29.72 18.40
C LYS A 121 -7.80 29.68 17.17
N ARG A 122 -7.07 28.57 17.00
CA ARG A 122 -6.20 28.35 15.86
C ARG A 122 -6.85 27.37 14.90
N ASP A 123 -6.78 27.71 13.61
CA ASP A 123 -7.05 26.76 12.55
C ASP A 123 -5.86 25.80 12.51
N GLY A 124 -6.10 24.52 12.81
CA GLY A 124 -5.05 23.52 12.96
C GLY A 124 -4.15 23.40 11.72
N GLY A 125 -2.91 22.95 11.92
CA GLY A 125 -1.91 22.86 10.86
C GLY A 125 -2.31 21.90 9.74
N SER A 126 -2.49 22.42 8.52
CA SER A 126 -2.87 21.64 7.34
C SER A 126 -1.86 20.55 6.95
N GLU A 127 -0.60 20.73 7.36
CA GLU A 127 0.50 19.78 7.17
C GLU A 127 0.26 18.44 7.85
N TYR A 128 -0.41 18.44 9.01
CA TYR A 128 -0.71 17.20 9.73
C TYR A 128 -1.81 16.40 9.04
N LEU A 129 -2.82 17.08 8.48
CA LEU A 129 -3.88 16.45 7.69
C LEU A 129 -3.33 15.84 6.39
N ARG A 130 -2.34 16.49 5.75
CA ARG A 130 -1.61 15.90 4.60
C ARG A 130 -0.86 14.62 5.02
N GLY A 131 -0.24 14.62 6.19
CA GLY A 131 0.40 13.43 6.76
C GLY A 131 -0.58 12.28 6.99
N ILE A 132 -1.77 12.58 7.52
CA ILE A 132 -2.85 11.60 7.71
C ILE A 132 -3.34 11.06 6.36
N GLN A 133 -3.61 11.94 5.38
CA GLN A 133 -4.00 11.54 4.02
C GLN A 133 -2.96 10.61 3.40
N TRP A 134 -1.67 10.90 3.54
CA TRP A 134 -0.58 10.05 3.06
C TRP A 134 -0.60 8.66 3.72
N CYS A 135 -0.83 8.59 5.04
CA CYS A 135 -0.94 7.32 5.76
C CYS A 135 -2.11 6.48 5.20
N ILE A 136 -3.27 7.10 5.00
CA ILE A 136 -4.47 6.45 4.46
C ILE A 136 -4.20 5.91 3.05
N ASP A 137 -3.67 6.75 2.15
CA ASP A 137 -3.33 6.37 0.77
C ASP A 137 -2.35 5.17 0.74
N ARG A 138 -1.33 5.21 1.59
CA ARG A 138 -0.34 4.12 1.64
C ARG A 138 -0.95 2.80 2.10
N ARG A 139 -1.93 2.81 3.03
CA ARG A 139 -2.65 1.59 3.45
C ARG A 139 -3.52 1.04 2.33
N ILE A 140 -4.27 1.88 1.63
CA ILE A 140 -5.12 1.46 0.50
C ILE A 140 -4.25 0.75 -0.56
N LYS A 141 -3.07 1.33 -0.88
CA LYS A 141 -2.11 0.73 -1.81
C LYS A 141 -1.48 -0.56 -1.30
N LEU A 142 -1.07 -0.63 -0.03
CA LEU A 142 -0.48 -1.84 0.57
C LEU A 142 -1.48 -3.00 0.66
N LEU A 143 -2.76 -2.70 0.91
CA LEU A 143 -3.84 -3.68 0.96
C LEU A 143 -4.39 -4.02 -0.43
N GLY A 144 -3.96 -3.30 -1.48
CA GLY A 144 -4.43 -3.52 -2.84
C GLY A 144 -5.88 -3.10 -3.08
N LEU A 145 -6.43 -2.24 -2.22
CA LEU A 145 -7.81 -1.74 -2.35
C LEU A 145 -7.96 -0.73 -3.49
N ASP A 146 -6.85 -0.17 -3.98
CA ASP A 146 -6.76 0.74 -5.13
C ASP A 146 -6.40 0.01 -6.44
N MET A 147 -6.50 -1.33 -6.47
CA MET A 147 -6.20 -2.07 -7.69
C MET A 147 -7.32 -1.89 -8.73
N PRO A 148 -6.97 -1.65 -10.01
CA PRO A 148 -7.97 -1.56 -11.08
C PRO A 148 -8.74 -2.87 -11.19
N GLN A 149 -10.07 -2.77 -11.20
CA GLN A 149 -10.92 -3.94 -11.34
C GLN A 149 -10.85 -4.48 -12.76
N ARG A 150 -10.50 -5.76 -12.90
CA ARG A 150 -10.63 -6.48 -14.16
C ARG A 150 -12.11 -6.75 -14.40
N ILE A 151 -12.71 -6.01 -15.34
CA ILE A 151 -14.07 -6.28 -15.80
C ILE A 151 -13.99 -7.37 -16.87
N GLU A 152 -14.42 -8.58 -16.55
CA GLU A 152 -14.66 -9.61 -17.56
C GLU A 152 -16.05 -9.39 -18.15
N ILE A 153 -16.10 -9.03 -19.43
CA ILE A 153 -17.35 -8.93 -20.19
C ILE A 153 -17.58 -10.29 -20.86
N THR A 154 -18.24 -11.21 -20.17
CA THR A 154 -18.35 -12.61 -20.59
C THR A 154 -19.49 -12.86 -21.58
N ASP A 155 -20.57 -12.06 -21.51
CA ASP A 155 -21.83 -12.36 -22.22
C ASP A 155 -22.20 -11.35 -23.33
N TRP A 156 -21.32 -10.40 -23.67
CA TRP A 156 -21.64 -9.37 -24.69
C TRP A 156 -22.04 -9.96 -26.06
N ARG A 157 -21.51 -11.14 -26.40
CA ARG A 157 -21.90 -11.84 -27.65
C ARG A 157 -23.36 -12.29 -27.62
N LYS A 158 -23.84 -12.80 -26.47
CA LYS A 158 -25.25 -13.22 -26.32
C LYS A 158 -26.17 -12.02 -26.31
N GLU A 159 -25.77 -10.94 -25.65
CA GLU A 159 -26.53 -9.68 -25.64
C GLU A 159 -26.61 -9.06 -27.05
N ALA A 160 -25.50 -9.03 -27.79
CA ALA A 160 -25.48 -8.58 -29.18
C ALA A 160 -26.47 -9.39 -30.05
N GLN A 161 -26.46 -10.72 -29.93
CA GLN A 161 -27.41 -11.59 -30.63
C GLN A 161 -28.86 -11.35 -30.21
N ALA A 162 -29.12 -11.15 -28.91
CA ALA A 162 -30.46 -10.86 -28.40
C ALA A 162 -31.03 -9.54 -28.93
N HIS A 163 -30.15 -8.58 -29.26
CA HIS A 163 -30.51 -7.32 -29.89
C HIS A 163 -30.42 -7.34 -31.43
N GLY A 164 -30.23 -8.51 -32.03
CA GLY A 164 -30.25 -8.71 -33.48
C GLY A 164 -28.94 -8.33 -34.19
N PHE A 165 -27.84 -8.15 -33.45
CA PHE A 165 -26.51 -7.92 -34.01
C PHE A 165 -25.74 -9.23 -34.17
N ASP A 166 -25.02 -9.39 -35.27
CA ASP A 166 -24.03 -10.45 -35.42
C ASP A 166 -22.74 -10.08 -34.65
N PRO A 167 -22.34 -10.83 -33.62
CA PRO A 167 -21.19 -10.47 -32.78
C PRO A 167 -19.86 -10.43 -33.53
N ASP A 168 -19.69 -11.28 -34.54
CA ASP A 168 -18.43 -11.40 -35.27
C ASP A 168 -18.27 -10.23 -36.24
N THR A 169 -19.35 -9.85 -36.95
CA THR A 169 -19.37 -8.62 -37.76
C THR A 169 -19.11 -7.39 -36.89
N LEU A 170 -19.79 -7.27 -35.74
CA LEU A 170 -19.61 -6.14 -34.82
C LEU A 170 -18.17 -6.05 -34.29
N LEU A 171 -17.55 -7.18 -33.96
CA LEU A 171 -16.16 -7.22 -33.51
C LEU A 171 -15.21 -6.77 -34.63
N ASN A 172 -15.39 -7.31 -35.83
CA ASN A 172 -14.53 -7.01 -36.97
C ASN A 172 -14.60 -5.54 -37.35
N ASP A 173 -15.80 -4.95 -37.38
CA ASP A 173 -16.00 -3.53 -37.67
C ASP A 173 -15.29 -2.65 -36.63
N ARG A 174 -15.38 -3.00 -35.34
CA ARG A 174 -14.70 -2.27 -34.27
C ARG A 174 -13.19 -2.42 -34.32
N VAL A 175 -12.70 -3.61 -34.63
CA VAL A 175 -11.25 -3.86 -34.84
C VAL A 175 -10.74 -3.04 -36.03
N GLU A 176 -11.49 -2.96 -37.12
CA GLU A 176 -11.08 -2.21 -38.31
C GLU A 176 -11.12 -0.69 -38.08
N GLN A 177 -12.15 -0.19 -37.40
CA GLN A 177 -12.20 1.21 -36.93
C GLN A 177 -11.02 1.54 -36.02
N PHE A 178 -10.65 0.64 -35.11
CA PHE A 178 -9.51 0.82 -34.22
C PHE A 178 -8.19 0.86 -34.99
N LYS A 179 -7.98 -0.03 -35.97
CA LYS A 179 -6.81 0.01 -36.86
C LYS A 179 -6.73 1.33 -37.63
N GLN A 180 -7.84 1.78 -38.18
CA GLN A 180 -7.92 3.08 -38.88
C GLN A 180 -7.57 4.24 -37.94
N ALA A 181 -8.06 4.23 -36.70
CA ALA A 181 -7.73 5.25 -35.71
C ALA A 181 -6.24 5.26 -35.32
N LEU A 182 -5.61 4.09 -35.21
CA LEU A 182 -4.15 3.98 -34.99
C LEU A 182 -3.35 4.54 -36.16
N LEU A 183 -3.75 4.22 -37.40
CA LEU A 183 -3.09 4.71 -38.61
C LEU A 183 -3.23 6.23 -38.77
N ASN A 184 -4.35 6.79 -38.31
CA ASN A 184 -4.65 8.21 -38.41
C ASN A 184 -4.14 9.03 -37.20
N GLY A 185 -3.45 8.41 -36.23
CA GLY A 185 -2.89 9.10 -35.06
C GLY A 185 -3.93 9.73 -34.14
N ALA A 186 -5.19 9.30 -34.21
CA ALA A 186 -6.33 9.95 -33.57
C ALA A 186 -6.59 9.48 -32.13
N PHE A 187 -5.54 9.18 -31.36
CA PHE A 187 -5.68 8.93 -29.93
C PHE A 187 -5.23 10.18 -29.15
N PRO A 188 -6.08 10.75 -28.28
CA PRO A 188 -5.58 11.70 -27.30
C PRO A 188 -4.58 10.96 -26.42
N VAL A 189 -3.32 11.39 -26.49
CA VAL A 189 -2.32 11.00 -25.50
C VAL A 189 -2.91 11.41 -24.15
N SER A 190 -3.20 10.43 -23.31
CA SER A 190 -3.69 10.70 -21.96
C SER A 190 -2.52 11.30 -21.18
N ASP A 191 -2.63 12.58 -20.81
CA ASP A 191 -1.77 13.22 -19.80
C ASP A 191 -1.94 12.55 -18.43
#